data_AF-A0A935Z1L2-F1
#
_entry.id   AF-A0A935Z1L2-F1
#
_cell.length_a   1.000
_cell.length_b   1.000
_cell.length_c   1.000
_cell.angle_alpha   90.00
_cell.angle_beta   90.00
_cell.angle_gamma   90.00
#
_symmetry.space_group_name_H-M   'P 1'
#
loop_
_entity.id
_entity.type
_entity.pdbx_description
1 polymer ?
#
loop_
_entity_poly.entity_id
_entity_poly.type
_entity_poly.pdbx_seq_one_letter_code
_entity_poly.pdbx_strand_id
1 'polypeptide(L)'
;MNPIELGSSSGTLALVLDEKGVGDWCQVQLLASGTSSPLGAETLKYVAAHLVSFLADTSPGVRWVLSLSELHTSAYGEHVGGGAIIHLQDANANMFAKLVLSPGEKTQWLEQLSRHAAP
;
A
#
# COMPACT_ATOMS: atom_id res chain seq x y z
N MET A 1 -16.96 4.88 -8.20
CA MET A 1 -15.65 5.14 -8.84
C MET A 1 -14.87 3.82 -8.94
N ASN A 2 -14.00 3.62 -9.93
CA ASN A 2 -13.19 2.41 -9.99
C ASN A 2 -12.06 2.48 -8.95
N PRO A 3 -11.73 1.37 -8.26
CA PRO A 3 -10.61 1.35 -7.32
C PRO A 3 -9.28 1.58 -8.03
N ILE A 4 -8.31 2.14 -7.31
CA ILE A 4 -6.91 2.17 -7.76
C ILE A 4 -6.29 0.83 -7.36
N GLU A 5 -5.89 0.04 -8.36
CA GLU A 5 -5.36 -1.30 -8.16
C GLU A 5 -3.84 -1.32 -8.34
N LEU A 6 -3.12 -1.50 -7.24
CA LEU A 6 -1.67 -1.60 -7.20
C LEU A 6 -1.29 -3.07 -7.26
N GLY A 7 -1.12 -3.60 -8.46
CA GLY A 7 -0.86 -5.01 -8.71
C GLY A 7 0.60 -5.41 -8.47
N SER A 8 0.81 -6.60 -7.92
CA SER A 8 2.10 -7.28 -7.92
C SER A 8 1.93 -8.79 -8.13
N SER A 9 3.01 -9.47 -8.48
CA SER A 9 3.07 -10.92 -8.63
C SER A 9 2.60 -11.72 -7.41
N SER A 10 2.59 -11.11 -6.22
CA SER A 10 2.15 -11.73 -4.97
C SER A 10 0.76 -11.30 -4.50
N GLY A 11 0.12 -10.34 -5.16
CA GLY A 11 -1.19 -9.82 -4.78
C GLY A 11 -1.40 -8.37 -5.22
N THR A 12 -2.62 -7.87 -5.04
CA THR A 12 -3.00 -6.50 -5.40
C THR A 12 -3.42 -5.75 -4.14
N LEU A 13 -2.91 -4.53 -3.95
CA LEU A 13 -3.44 -3.59 -2.98
C LEU A 13 -4.50 -2.72 -3.69
N ALA A 14 -5.77 -2.89 -3.31
CA ALA A 14 -6.87 -2.14 -3.87
C ALA A 14 -7.24 -0.96 -2.97
N LEU A 15 -7.27 0.24 -3.54
CA LEU A 15 -7.63 1.50 -2.89
C LEU A 15 -9.03 1.90 -3.37
N VAL A 16 -10.04 1.70 -2.52
CA VAL A 16 -11.46 1.91 -2.82
C VAL A 16 -11.92 3.23 -2.21
N LEU A 17 -12.26 4.20 -3.05
CA LEU A 17 -12.75 5.50 -2.61
C LEU A 17 -14.21 5.40 -2.17
N ASP A 18 -14.54 5.97 -1.00
CA ASP A 18 -15.92 6.07 -0.54
C ASP A 18 -16.68 7.08 -1.41
N GLU A 19 -17.82 6.67 -1.95
CA GLU A 19 -18.70 7.49 -2.78
C GLU A 19 -19.33 8.66 -2.01
N LYS A 20 -19.23 8.68 -0.67
CA LYS A 20 -19.82 9.71 0.21
C LYS A 20 -18.83 10.55 1.02
N GLY A 21 -17.52 10.34 0.87
CA GLY A 21 -16.52 10.83 1.82
C GLY A 21 -16.21 12.32 1.75
N VAL A 22 -16.60 13.07 2.78
CA VAL A 22 -15.94 14.35 3.13
C VAL A 22 -14.47 14.04 3.44
N GLY A 23 -13.53 14.52 2.62
CA GLY A 23 -12.08 14.43 2.90
C GLY A 23 -11.31 13.24 2.29
N ASP A 24 -11.76 12.68 1.15
CA ASP A 24 -11.00 11.72 0.34
C ASP A 24 -10.64 10.40 1.05
N TRP A 25 -11.54 9.87 1.88
CA TRP A 25 -11.37 8.58 2.54
C TRP A 25 -11.29 7.42 1.54
N CYS A 26 -10.37 6.49 1.83
CA CYS A 26 -10.03 5.36 0.99
C CYS A 26 -9.93 4.09 1.84
N GLN A 27 -10.78 3.11 1.56
CA GLN A 27 -10.64 1.76 2.09
C GLN A 27 -9.50 1.03 1.37
N VAL A 28 -8.70 0.30 2.13
CA VAL A 28 -7.56 -0.46 1.61
C VAL A 28 -7.85 -1.93 1.77
N GLN A 29 -7.75 -2.68 0.67
CA GLN A 29 -7.98 -4.12 0.64
C GLN A 29 -6.79 -4.84 0.03
N LEU A 30 -6.48 -6.02 0.56
CA LEU A 30 -5.56 -6.96 -0.06
C LEU A 30 -6.34 -7.97 -0.87
N LEU A 31 -6.07 -8.03 -2.18
CA LEU A 31 -6.56 -9.06 -3.07
C LEU A 31 -5.43 -10.07 -3.32
N ALA A 32 -5.50 -11.25 -2.71
CA ALA A 32 -4.49 -12.29 -2.86
C ALA A 32 -5.13 -13.67 -2.87
N SER A 33 -4.65 -14.56 -3.75
CA SER A 33 -5.14 -15.95 -3.86
C SER A 33 -6.67 -16.06 -3.96
N GLY A 34 -7.30 -15.18 -4.73
CA GLY A 34 -8.76 -15.15 -4.91
C GLY A 34 -9.56 -14.66 -3.70
N THR A 35 -8.90 -14.19 -2.64
CA THR A 35 -9.54 -13.65 -1.43
C THR A 35 -9.35 -12.14 -1.38
N SER A 36 -10.41 -11.41 -0.98
CA SER A 36 -10.30 -10.00 -0.59
C SER A 36 -10.30 -9.90 0.94
N SER A 37 -9.29 -9.27 1.50
CA SER A 37 -9.13 -9.04 2.93
C SER A 37 -9.07 -7.54 3.21
N PRO A 38 -9.96 -6.99 4.04
CA PRO A 38 -9.87 -5.59 4.44
C PRO A 38 -8.63 -5.37 5.29
N LEU A 39 -7.91 -4.28 5.02
CA LEU A 39 -6.72 -3.88 5.79
C LEU A 39 -7.00 -2.68 6.70
N GLY A 40 -8.12 -1.98 6.49
CA GLY A 40 -8.46 -0.75 7.18
C GLY A 40 -8.65 0.35 6.16
N ALA A 41 -8.56 1.60 6.61
CA ALA A 41 -8.82 2.73 5.74
C ALA A 41 -8.04 3.97 6.21
N GLU A 42 -7.76 4.86 5.27
CA GLU A 42 -7.13 6.16 5.51
C GLU A 42 -7.48 7.13 4.36
N THR A 43 -7.07 8.39 4.42
CA THR A 43 -7.22 9.27 3.24
C THR A 43 -6.36 8.77 2.06
N LEU A 44 -6.85 8.89 0.83
CA LEU A 44 -6.09 8.50 -0.37
C LEU A 44 -4.73 9.20 -0.42
N LYS A 45 -4.71 10.49 -0.09
CA LYS A 45 -3.50 11.31 -0.05
C LYS A 45 -2.47 10.76 0.93
N TYR A 46 -2.91 10.38 2.14
CA TYR A 46 -2.03 9.78 3.13
C TYR A 46 -1.40 8.48 2.62
N VAL A 47 -2.23 7.57 2.10
CA VAL A 47 -1.77 6.26 1.60
C VAL A 47 -0.79 6.45 0.44
N ALA A 48 -1.14 7.31 -0.53
CA ALA A 48 -0.31 7.57 -1.69
C ALA A 48 1.02 8.23 -1.32
N ALA A 49 1.02 9.26 -0.47
CA ALA A 49 2.24 9.97 -0.08
C ALA A 49 3.24 9.05 0.65
N HIS A 50 2.76 8.21 1.56
CA HIS A 50 3.62 7.28 2.31
C HIS A 50 4.19 6.18 1.43
N LEU A 51 3.38 5.57 0.56
CA LEU A 51 3.85 4.58 -0.40
C LEU A 51 4.85 5.19 -1.38
N VAL A 52 4.59 6.38 -1.93
CA VAL A 52 5.52 7.08 -2.83
C VAL A 52 6.84 7.40 -2.11
N SER A 53 6.77 7.94 -0.89
CA SER A 53 7.97 8.24 -0.09
C SER A 53 8.81 6.99 0.14
N PHE A 54 8.18 5.86 0.49
CA PHE A 54 8.87 4.59 0.66
C PHE A 54 9.50 4.10 -0.65
N LEU A 55 8.73 4.08 -1.75
CA LEU A 55 9.21 3.52 -3.01
C LEU A 55 10.31 4.38 -3.65
N ALA A 56 10.29 5.71 -3.45
CA ALA A 56 11.27 6.63 -4.03
C ALA A 56 12.63 6.59 -3.32
N ASP A 57 12.65 6.41 -1.99
CA ASP A 57 13.89 6.39 -1.21
C ASP A 57 14.43 4.96 -1.10
N THR A 58 15.47 4.62 -1.86
CA THR A 58 16.06 3.26 -1.89
C THR A 58 17.01 2.94 -0.74
N SER A 59 16.95 3.68 0.36
CA SER A 59 17.78 3.41 1.54
C SER A 59 17.62 1.95 2.02
N PRO A 60 18.73 1.28 2.39
CA PRO A 60 18.68 -0.11 2.82
C PRO A 60 18.01 -0.27 4.20
N GLY A 61 17.46 -1.46 4.45
CA GLY A 61 16.86 -1.85 5.73
C GLY A 61 15.34 -1.87 5.73
N VAL A 62 14.77 -2.51 6.75
CA VAL A 62 13.32 -2.53 6.99
C VAL A 62 12.92 -1.25 7.71
N ARG A 63 11.86 -0.59 7.22
CA ARG A 63 11.31 0.60 7.85
C ARG A 63 9.79 0.62 7.79
N TRP A 64 9.19 1.37 8.68
CA TRP A 64 7.76 1.64 8.64
C TRP A 64 7.39 2.42 7.36
N VAL A 65 6.25 2.07 6.76
CA VAL A 65 5.72 2.71 5.55
C VAL A 65 4.47 3.49 5.88
N LEU A 66 3.44 2.83 6.42
CA LEU A 66 2.18 3.46 6.79
C LEU A 66 1.45 2.62 7.86
N SER A 67 0.48 3.24 8.51
CA SER A 67 -0.52 2.57 9.35
C SER A 67 -1.91 2.98 8.89
N LEU A 68 -2.84 2.02 8.93
CA LEU A 68 -4.23 2.21 8.54
C LEU A 68 -5.13 2.27 9.78
N SER A 69 -6.16 3.10 9.70
CA SER A 69 -7.21 3.19 10.71
C SER A 69 -8.18 1.99 10.62
N GLU A 70 -9.09 1.90 11.58
CA GLU A 70 -10.15 0.86 11.73
C GLU A 70 -9.64 -0.53 12.14
N LEU A 71 -8.70 -1.11 11.40
CA LEU A 71 -8.17 -2.45 11.66
C LEU A 71 -6.74 -2.46 12.22
N HIS A 72 -6.14 -1.27 12.36
CA HIS A 72 -4.77 -1.08 12.89
C HIS A 72 -3.68 -1.86 12.13
N THR A 73 -3.93 -2.17 10.85
CA THR A 73 -2.91 -2.79 9.99
C THR A 73 -1.77 -1.80 9.77
N SER A 74 -0.54 -2.27 9.89
CA SER A 74 0.65 -1.49 9.56
C SER A 74 1.46 -2.15 8.45
N ALA A 75 2.12 -1.33 7.63
CA ALA A 75 2.99 -1.78 6.55
C ALA A 75 4.44 -1.40 6.85
N TYR A 76 5.35 -2.35 6.62
CA TYR A 76 6.79 -2.18 6.71
C TYR A 76 7.42 -2.56 5.40
N GLY A 77 8.45 -1.83 4.96
CA GLY A 77 9.02 -1.97 3.64
C GLY A 77 10.53 -2.14 3.68
N GLU A 78 11.07 -2.91 2.74
CA GLU A 78 12.50 -3.02 2.46
C GLU A 78 12.78 -3.07 0.96
N HIS A 79 13.94 -2.59 0.54
CA HIS A 79 14.38 -2.65 -0.85
C HIS A 79 15.26 -3.88 -1.12
N VAL A 80 14.95 -4.63 -2.17
CA VAL A 80 15.67 -5.86 -2.53
C VAL A 80 15.83 -5.93 -4.05
N GLY A 81 17.07 -6.04 -4.54
CA GLY A 81 17.35 -6.28 -5.96
C GLY A 81 16.74 -5.27 -6.93
N GLY A 82 16.66 -3.99 -6.56
CA GLY A 82 16.01 -2.93 -7.34
C GLY A 82 14.47 -2.88 -7.22
N GLY A 83 13.87 -3.89 -6.60
CA GLY A 83 12.45 -3.93 -6.25
C GLY A 83 12.18 -3.47 -4.81
N ALA A 84 11.09 -3.95 -4.25
CA ALA A 84 10.73 -3.74 -2.85
C ALA A 84 9.86 -4.89 -2.32
N ILE A 85 9.89 -5.10 -1.01
CA ILE A 85 8.95 -5.98 -0.30
C ILE A 85 8.19 -5.10 0.70
N ILE A 86 6.86 -5.19 0.70
CA ILE A 86 5.99 -4.55 1.67
C ILE A 86 5.37 -5.65 2.52
N HIS A 87 5.72 -5.71 3.79
CA HIS A 87 5.18 -6.64 4.77
C HIS A 87 4.00 -6.00 5.51
N LEU A 88 2.93 -6.78 5.71
CA LEU A 88 1.69 -6.35 6.38
C LEU A 88 1.60 -7.00 7.76
N GLN A 89 1.33 -6.18 8.75
CA GLN A 89 1.24 -6.53 10.17
C GLN A 89 -0.16 -6.23 10.70
N ASP A 90 -0.77 -7.18 11.43
CA ASP A 90 -2.05 -6.98 12.10
C ASP A 90 -1.92 -6.22 13.43
N ALA A 91 -3.06 -5.94 14.08
CA ALA A 91 -3.11 -5.25 15.38
C ALA A 91 -2.40 -6.00 16.53
N ASN A 92 -2.14 -7.30 16.36
CA ASN A 92 -1.48 -8.16 17.35
C ASN A 92 0.02 -8.33 17.05
N ALA A 93 0.58 -7.48 16.18
CA ALA A 93 1.96 -7.51 15.72
C ALA A 93 2.34 -8.74 14.89
N ASN A 94 1.38 -9.51 14.37
CA ASN A 94 1.66 -10.65 13.52
C ASN A 94 1.85 -10.22 12.07
N MET A 95 2.96 -10.64 11.45
CA MET A 95 3.15 -10.48 10.00
C MET A 95 2.31 -11.55 9.28
N PHE A 96 1.27 -11.13 8.55
CA PHE A 96 0.31 -12.06 7.95
C PHE A 96 0.37 -12.11 6.42
N ALA A 97 0.94 -11.10 5.77
CA ALA A 97 1.06 -11.05 4.32
C ALA A 97 2.26 -10.21 3.89
N LYS A 98 2.68 -10.37 2.64
CA LYS A 98 3.66 -9.49 1.99
C LYS A 98 3.36 -9.30 0.52
N LEU A 99 3.66 -8.13 0.01
CA LEU A 99 3.66 -7.79 -1.41
C LEU A 99 5.11 -7.64 -1.88
N VAL A 100 5.51 -8.48 -2.82
CA VAL A 100 6.81 -8.44 -3.49
C VAL A 100 6.64 -7.69 -4.80
N LEU A 101 7.42 -6.62 -4.96
CA LEU A 101 7.45 -5.77 -6.14
C LEU A 101 8.77 -6.00 -6.87
N SER A 102 8.68 -6.44 -8.11
CA SER A 102 9.76 -6.34 -9.09
C SER A 102 10.09 -4.87 -9.37
N PRO A 103 11.27 -4.57 -9.97
CA PRO A 103 11.60 -3.20 -10.37
C PRO A 103 10.53 -2.55 -11.27
N GLY A 104 9.92 -3.33 -12.16
CA GLY A 104 8.85 -2.88 -13.05
C GLY A 104 7.57 -2.51 -12.28
N GLU A 105 7.11 -3.40 -11.41
CA GLU A 105 5.91 -3.16 -10.59
C GLU A 105 6.12 -1.98 -9.64
N LYS A 106 7.30 -1.87 -9.03
CA LYS A 106 7.68 -0.71 -8.21
C LYS A 106 7.54 0.61 -8.99
N THR A 107 8.04 0.63 -10.24
CA THR A 107 7.95 1.82 -11.10
C THR A 107 6.49 2.15 -11.43
N GLN A 108 5.69 1.13 -11.76
CA GLN A 108 4.26 1.31 -12.03
C GLN A 108 3.50 1.84 -10.81
N TRP A 109 3.78 1.32 -9.61
CA TRP A 109 3.19 1.82 -8.37
C TRP A 109 3.53 3.29 -8.14
N LEU A 110 4.80 3.67 -8.30
CA LEU A 110 5.25 5.07 -8.20
C LEU A 110 4.49 5.98 -9.17
N GLU A 111 4.39 5.59 -10.44
CA GLU A 111 3.71 6.40 -11.48
C GLU A 111 2.21 6.56 -11.21
N GLN A 112 1.54 5.51 -10.75
CA GLN A 112 0.12 5.55 -10.42
C GLN A 112 -0.14 6.45 -9.19
N LEU A 113 0.65 6.28 -8.13
CA LEU A 113 0.43 6.97 -6.86
C LEU A 113 0.91 8.42 -6.85
N SER A 114 1.90 8.78 -7.66
CA SER A 114 2.46 10.14 -7.68
C SER A 114 1.42 11.22 -8.00
N ARG A 115 0.35 10.87 -8.74
CA ARG A 115 -0.75 11.78 -9.09
C ARG A 115 -1.66 12.10 -7.89
N HIS A 116 -1.61 11.28 -6.85
CA HIS A 116 -2.43 11.38 -5.64
C HIS A 116 -1.63 11.83 -4.41
N ALA A 117 -0.30 11.88 -4.53
CA ALA A 117 0.62 12.27 -3.47
C ALA A 117 0.93 13.79 -3.44
N ALA A 118 0.44 14.56 -4.41
CA ALA A 118 0.71 16.01 -4.52
C ALA A 118 0.05 16.83 -3.40
N PRO A 119 0.64 17.98 -3.00
CA PRO A 119 0.10 18.88 -1.98
C PRO A 119 -1.28 19.45 -2.32
#